data_AF-A0A6B3BVM8-F1
#
_entry.id   AF-A0A6B3BVM8-F1
#
_cell.length_a   1.000
_cell.length_b   1.000
_cell.length_c   1.000
_cell.angle_alpha   90.00
_cell.angle_beta   90.00
_cell.angle_gamma   90.00
#
_symmetry.space_group_name_H-M   'P 1'
#
loop_
_entity.id
_entity.type
_entity.pdbx_description
1 polymer ?
#
loop_
_entity_poly.entity_id
_entity_poly.type
_entity_poly.pdbx_seq_one_letter_code
_entity_poly.pdbx_strand_id
1 'polypeptide(L)' 'MTSSPPQDPLVCLCAPVPESVVLAARASGVRDVPALRRPTAASTGWGDCLTDLEELLNE' A
#
# COMPACT_ATOMS: atom_id res chain seq x y z
N MET A 1 28.31 -1.80 -12.18
CA MET A 1 26.88 -2.18 -12.18
C MET A 1 26.44 -2.22 -10.73
N THR A 2 25.98 -1.10 -10.18
CA THR A 2 25.47 -1.07 -8.80
C THR A 2 24.01 -1.48 -8.87
N SER A 3 23.70 -2.71 -8.49
CA SER A 3 22.34 -3.12 -8.19
C SER A 3 21.91 -2.37 -6.94
N SER A 4 21.06 -1.36 -7.10
CA SER A 4 20.29 -0.83 -5.97
C SER A 4 19.51 -1.99 -5.33
N PRO A 5 19.38 -2.04 -3.99
CA PRO A 5 18.45 -2.97 -3.36
C PRO A 5 17.05 -2.75 -3.94
N PRO A 6 16.17 -3.77 -3.95
CA PRO A 6 14.79 -3.58 -4.37
C PRO A 6 14.20 -2.46 -3.51
N GLN A 7 13.99 -1.30 -4.11
CA GLN A 7 13.33 -0.20 -3.43
C GLN A 7 11.87 -0.61 -3.31
N ASP A 8 11.37 -0.67 -2.10
CA ASP A 8 9.95 -0.88 -1.81
C ASP A 8 9.28 0.50 -1.82
N PRO A 9 8.64 0.90 -2.94
CA PRO A 9 8.12 2.25 -3.08
C PRO A 9 6.99 2.49 -2.08
N LEU A 10 6.92 3.72 -1.56
CA LEU A 10 5.80 4.13 -0.72
C LEU A 10 4.60 4.43 -1.60
N VAL A 11 3.52 3.67 -1.42
CA VAL A 11 2.22 3.89 -2.08
C VAL A 11 1.47 5.02 -1.41
N CYS A 12 1.51 5.07 -0.08
CA CYS A 12 0.93 6.18 0.67
C CYS A 12 2.03 6.97 1.38
N LEU A 13 2.12 8.27 1.12
CA LEU A 13 3.14 9.13 1.73
C LEU A 13 2.71 9.70 3.09
N CYS A 14 1.41 9.99 3.24
CA CYS A 14 0.87 10.57 4.47
C CYS A 14 0.87 9.59 5.65
N ALA A 15 0.60 8.31 5.38
CA ALA A 15 0.92 7.19 6.25
C ALA A 15 1.93 6.36 5.45
N PRO A 16 3.23 6.34 5.81
CA PRO A 16 4.31 5.80 4.98
C PRO A 16 4.15 4.29 4.78
N VAL A 17 3.31 3.92 3.82
CA VAL A 17 2.90 2.54 3.54
C VAL A 17 3.62 2.08 2.27
N PRO A 18 4.53 1.11 2.38
CA PRO A 18 5.18 0.49 1.23
C PRO A 18 4.22 -0.39 0.42
N GLU A 19 4.53 -0.58 -0.86
CA GLU A 19 3.80 -1.50 -1.74
C GLU A 19 3.79 -2.93 -1.18
N SER A 20 4.91 -3.41 -0.65
CA SER A 20 5.00 -4.75 -0.08
C SER A 20 4.01 -5.01 1.05
N VAL A 21 3.68 -3.98 1.83
CA VAL A 21 2.69 -4.08 2.93
C VAL A 21 1.28 -4.23 2.36
N VAL A 22 0.96 -3.55 1.26
CA VAL A 22 -0.33 -3.69 0.57
C VAL A 22 -0.47 -5.09 -0.01
N LEU A 23 0.58 -5.59 -0.67
CA LEU A 23 0.61 -6.93 -1.24
C LEU A 23 0.54 -8.03 -0.17
N ALA A 24 1.23 -7.86 0.96
CA ALA A 24 1.15 -8.77 2.10
C ALA A 24 -0.24 -8.79 2.72
N ALA A 25 -0.88 -7.61 2.87
CA ALA A 25 -2.25 -7.52 3.34
C ALA A 25 -3.22 -8.22 2.37
N ARG A 26 -3.05 -8.03 1.07
CA ARG A 26 -3.81 -8.75 0.04
C ARG A 26 -3.65 -10.26 0.15
N ALA A 27 -2.41 -10.74 0.28
CA ALA A 27 -2.12 -12.16 0.47
C ALA A 27 -2.75 -12.74 1.75
N SER A 28 -2.94 -11.91 2.79
CA SER A 28 -3.66 -12.27 4.02
C SER A 28 -5.19 -12.25 3.90
N GLY A 29 -5.74 -11.82 2.76
CA GLY A 29 -7.18 -11.79 2.46
C GLY A 29 -7.83 -10.41 2.50
N VAL A 30 -7.07 -9.32 2.69
CA VAL A 30 -7.58 -7.96 2.58
C VAL A 30 -7.95 -7.68 1.11
N ARG A 31 -9.18 -7.19 0.88
CA ARG A 31 -9.75 -6.99 -0.47
C ARG A 31 -10.27 -5.57 -0.71
N ASP A 32 -10.22 -4.71 0.30
CA ASP A 32 -10.75 -3.36 0.22
C ASP A 32 -9.92 -2.39 1.07
N VAL A 33 -9.94 -1.11 0.68
CA VAL A 33 -9.19 -0.05 1.35
C VAL A 33 -9.64 0.17 2.80
N PRO A 34 -10.93 0.12 3.17
CA PRO A 34 -11.35 0.15 4.57
C PRO A 34 -10.71 -0.94 5.46
N ALA A 35 -10.55 -2.15 4.95
CA ALA A 35 -9.89 -3.25 5.65
C ALA A 35 -8.37 -3.03 5.73
N LEU A 36 -7.75 -2.50 4.68
CA LEU A 36 -6.33 -2.14 4.65
C LEU A 36 -5.98 -0.96 5.58
N ARG A 37 -6.90 0.01 5.72
CA ARG A 37 -6.79 1.18 6.59
C ARG A 37 -6.52 0.81 8.05
N ARG A 38 -7.18 -0.23 8.56
CA ARG A 38 -7.08 -0.63 9.97
C ARG A 38 -5.64 -0.94 10.42
N PRO A 39 -4.87 -1.77 9.69
CA PRO A 39 -3.47 -2.05 10.04
C PRO A 39 -2.44 -1.02 9.56
N THR A 40 -2.76 -0.21 8.54
CA THR A 40 -1.74 0.62 7.85
C THR A 40 -1.93 2.14 7.98
N ALA A 41 -3.12 2.59 8.40
CA ALA A 41 -3.56 3.99 8.30
C ALA A 41 -3.49 4.60 6.88
N ALA A 42 -3.34 3.79 5.83
CA ALA A 42 -3.31 4.27 4.46
C ALA A 42 -4.62 5.02 4.12
N SER A 43 -4.56 6.10 3.34
CA SER A 43 -5.76 6.83 2.89
C SER A 43 -6.61 7.44 4.04
N THR A 44 -6.04 7.70 5.22
CA THR A 44 -6.68 8.53 6.28
C THR A 44 -6.20 9.98 6.32
N GLY A 45 -5.20 10.33 5.50
CA GLY A 45 -4.65 11.68 5.34
C GLY A 45 -5.17 12.35 4.06
N TRP A 46 -4.25 12.70 3.14
CA TRP A 46 -4.58 13.40 1.89
C TRP A 46 -5.50 12.61 0.96
N GLY A 47 -5.40 11.28 0.99
CA GLY A 47 -6.23 10.40 0.17
C GLY A 47 -5.71 10.18 -1.26
N ASP A 48 -4.64 10.84 -1.69
CA ASP A 48 -4.06 10.68 -3.04
C ASP A 48 -3.66 9.24 -3.38
N CYS A 49 -3.31 8.45 -2.36
CA CYS A 49 -2.94 7.05 -2.51
C CYS A 49 -4.15 6.11 -2.73
N LEU A 50 -5.40 6.60 -2.71
CA LEU A 50 -6.59 5.74 -2.74
C LEU A 50 -6.66 4.88 -4.00
N THR A 51 -6.48 5.48 -5.18
CA THR A 51 -6.55 4.76 -6.47
C THR A 51 -5.48 3.67 -6.54
N ASP A 52 -4.24 3.99 -6.19
CA ASP A 52 -3.13 3.03 -6.23
C ASP A 52 -3.37 1.84 -5.28
N LEU A 53 -3.94 2.08 -4.09
CA LEU A 53 -4.31 1.01 -3.16
C LEU A 53 -5.42 0.13 -3.72
N GLU A 54 -6.42 0.70 -4.40
CA GLU A 54 -7.49 -0.05 -5.05
C GLU A 54 -6.96 -0.90 -6.20
N GLU A 55 -6.04 -0.37 -7.02
CA GLU A 55 -5.40 -1.13 -8.09
C GLU A 55 -4.60 -2.31 -7.53
N LEU A 56 -3.71 -2.07 -6.55
CA LEU A 56 -2.89 -3.12 -5.93
C LEU A 56 -3.71 -4.22 -5.22
N LEU A 57 -4.87 -3.88 -4.66
CA LEU A 57 -5.75 -4.88 -4.04
C LEU A 57 -6.49 -5.75 -5.07
N ASN A 58 -6.72 -5.23 -6.28
CA ASN A 58 -7.52 -5.86 -7.33
C ASN A 58 -6.70 -6.56 -8.43
N GLU A 59 -5.38 -6.39 -8.48
CA GLU A 59 -4.49 -7.02 -9.47
C GLU A 59 -4.15 -8.49 -9.16
#